data_AF-A0A2E5RAF7-F1
#
_entry.id   AF-A0A2E5RAF7-F1
#
_cell.length_a   1.000
_cell.length_b   1.000
_cell.length_c   1.000
_cell.angle_alpha   90.00
_cell.angle_beta   90.00
_cell.angle_gamma   90.00
#
_symmetry.space_group_name_H-M   'P 1'
#
loop_
_entity.id
_entity.type
_entity.pdbx_description
1 polymer ?
#
loop_
_entity_poly.entity_id
_entity_poly.type
_entity_poly.pdbx_seq_one_letter_code
_entity_poly.pdbx_strand_id
1 'polypeptide(L)' 'MTETLESNSTEEMIDEIRAIIDRGLGDTKSRQVIAASEVADLLLDLRLVLDSSENQMESVSQN' A
#
# COMPACT_ATOMS: atom_id res chain seq x y z
N MET A 1 5.71 25.50 -12.96
CA MET A 1 5.30 24.18 -13.51
C MET A 1 6.01 23.13 -12.68
N THR A 2 5.43 22.77 -11.53
CA THR A 2 6.01 21.84 -10.55
C THR A 2 4.86 21.32 -9.70
N GLU A 3 4.05 20.43 -10.27
CA GLU A 3 2.94 19.77 -9.55
C GLU A 3 2.79 18.30 -9.98
N THR A 4 3.76 17.75 -10.73
CA THR A 4 3.65 16.42 -11.36
C THR A 4 4.50 15.34 -10.67
N LEU A 5 5.34 15.70 -9.70
CA LEU A 5 6.22 14.74 -9.01
C LEU A 5 5.54 14.10 -7.79
N GLU A 6 4.66 14.83 -7.10
CA GLU A 6 3.97 14.35 -5.89
C GLU A 6 2.88 13.31 -6.21
N SER A 7 2.13 13.49 -7.30
CA SER A 7 1.08 12.55 -7.71
C SER A 7 1.63 11.17 -8.08
N ASN A 8 2.83 11.11 -8.68
CA ASN A 8 3.47 9.83 -9.04
C ASN A 8 3.80 8.99 -7.80
N SER A 9 4.26 9.61 -6.71
CA SER A 9 4.64 8.86 -5.49
C SER A 9 3.43 8.24 -4.78
N THR A 10 2.25 8.86 -4.90
CA THR A 10 1.01 8.32 -4.31
C THR A 10 0.41 7.22 -5.17
N GLU A 11 0.43 7.37 -6.50
CA GLU A 11 -0.04 6.34 -7.42
C GLU A 11 0.82 5.06 -7.34
N GLU A 12 2.14 5.19 -7.28
CA GLU A 12 3.07 4.06 -7.10
C GLU A 12 2.80 3.29 -5.81
N MET A 13 2.50 4.00 -4.72
CA MET A 13 2.16 3.42 -3.42
C MET A 13 0.81 2.70 -3.44
N ILE A 14 -0.19 3.27 -4.12
CA ILE A 14 -1.48 2.62 -4.31
C ILE A 14 -1.32 1.32 -5.10
N ASP A 15 -0.47 1.32 -6.12
CA ASP A 15 -0.20 0.13 -6.93
C ASP A 15 0.56 -0.94 -6.14
N GLU A 16 1.50 -0.56 -5.28
CA GLU A 16 2.20 -1.49 -4.38
C GLU A 16 1.23 -2.12 -3.37
N ILE A 17 0.38 -1.32 -2.72
CA ILE A 17 -0.65 -1.80 -1.79
C ILE A 17 -1.61 -2.76 -2.51
N ARG A 18 -2.03 -2.43 -3.73
CA ARG A 18 -2.88 -3.31 -4.55
C ARG A 18 -2.19 -4.63 -4.86
N ALA A 19 -0.92 -4.61 -5.24
CA ALA A 19 -0.17 -5.82 -5.52
C ALA A 19 -0.07 -6.74 -4.28
N ILE A 20 0.09 -6.17 -3.09
CA ILE A 20 0.12 -6.92 -1.82
C ILE A 20 -1.26 -7.55 -1.54
N ILE A 21 -2.34 -6.78 -1.68
CA ILE A 21 -3.71 -7.27 -1.48
C ILE A 21 -4.05 -8.38 -2.47
N ASP A 22 -3.73 -8.18 -3.76
CA ASP A 22 -4.03 -9.17 -4.80
C ASP A 22 -3.19 -10.45 -4.63
N ARG A 23 -1.98 -10.35 -4.09
CA ARG A 23 -1.17 -11.52 -3.71
C ARG A 23 -1.79 -12.30 -2.54
N GLY A 24 -2.32 -11.60 -1.54
CA GLY A 24 -2.87 -12.23 -0.34
C GLY A 24 -4.30 -12.76 -0.52
N LEU A 25 -5.17 -11.99 -1.18
CA LEU A 25 -6.60 -12.29 -1.30
C LEU A 25 -6.99 -12.80 -2.68
N GLY A 26 -6.10 -12.73 -3.68
CA GLY A 26 -6.47 -12.86 -5.09
C GLY A 26 -7.09 -11.56 -5.63
N ASP A 27 -7.34 -11.54 -6.95
CA ASP A 27 -7.99 -10.40 -7.62
C ASP A 27 -9.27 -10.00 -6.87
N THR A 28 -9.50 -8.70 -6.73
CA THR A 28 -10.70 -8.11 -6.12
C THR A 28 -12.02 -8.72 -6.65
N LYS A 29 -12.06 -9.20 -7.90
CA LYS A 29 -13.22 -9.87 -8.51
C LYS A 29 -13.37 -11.35 -8.11
N SER A 30 -12.34 -11.98 -7.55
CA SER A 30 -12.30 -13.40 -7.21
C SER A 30 -11.47 -13.64 -5.94
N ARG A 31 -11.93 -13.09 -4.81
CA ARG A 31 -11.22 -13.27 -3.54
C ARG A 31 -11.30 -14.72 -3.06
N GLN A 32 -10.16 -15.24 -2.60
CA GLN A 32 -10.04 -16.60 -2.06
C GLN A 32 -10.16 -16.59 -0.55
N VAL A 33 -10.66 -17.70 0.01
CA VAL A 33 -10.64 -17.94 1.45
C VAL A 33 -9.22 -18.33 1.84
N ILE A 34 -8.59 -17.52 2.67
CA ILE A 34 -7.24 -17.75 3.20
C ILE A 34 -7.27 -18.01 4.70
N ALA A 35 -6.21 -18.62 5.23
CA ALA A 35 -6.11 -18.89 6.65
C ALA A 35 -5.95 -17.58 7.44
N ALA A 36 -6.46 -17.57 8.68
CA ALA A 36 -6.36 -16.38 9.55
C ALA A 36 -4.90 -15.96 9.82
N SER A 37 -3.95 -16.89 9.82
CA SER A 37 -2.52 -16.58 9.90
C SER A 37 -2.02 -15.82 8.67
N GLU A 38 -2.46 -16.21 7.48
CA GLU A 38 -2.09 -15.53 6.23
C GLU A 38 -2.70 -14.12 6.16
N VAL A 39 -3.89 -13.93 6.71
CA VAL A 39 -4.49 -12.59 6.87
C VAL A 39 -3.63 -11.73 7.81
N ALA A 40 -3.11 -12.29 8.90
CA ALA A 40 -2.28 -11.55 9.84
C ALA A 40 -0.95 -11.11 9.20
N ASP A 41 -0.31 -11.98 8.42
CA ASP A 41 0.91 -11.66 7.67
C ASP A 41 0.63 -10.58 6.61
N LEU A 42 -0.47 -10.70 5.87
CA LEU A 42 -0.89 -9.69 4.88
C LEU A 42 -1.12 -8.31 5.53
N LEU A 43 -1.76 -8.26 6.70
CA LEU A 43 -1.99 -7.01 7.43
C LEU A 43 -0.68 -6.42 7.95
N LEU A 44 0.30 -7.25 8.31
CA LEU A 44 1.62 -6.81 8.73
C LEU A 44 2.38 -6.19 7.55
N ASP A 45 2.37 -6.83 6.39
CA ASP A 45 2.99 -6.31 5.16
C ASP A 45 2.39 -4.97 4.75
N LEU A 46 1.05 -4.85 4.77
CA LEU A 46 0.36 -3.59 4.50
C LEU A 46 0.74 -2.49 5.49
N ARG A 47 0.88 -2.83 6.77
CA ARG A 47 1.32 -1.86 7.77
C ARG A 47 2.74 -1.37 7.50
N LEU A 48 3.66 -2.25 7.12
CA LEU A 48 5.05 -1.86 6.83
C LEU A 48 5.14 -0.89 5.65
N VAL A 49 4.35 -1.11 4.59
CA VAL A 49 4.29 -0.19 3.45
C VAL A 49 3.68 1.15 3.87
N LEU A 50 2.56 1.14 4.59
CA LEU A 50 1.92 2.38 5.04
C LEU A 50 2.78 3.20 6.02
N ASP A 51 3.52 2.54 6.92
CA ASP A 51 4.41 3.19 7.90
C ASP A 51 5.64 3.80 7.21
N SER A 52 6.17 3.12 6.18
CA SER A 52 7.25 3.66 5.33
C SER A 52 6.81 4.91 4.57
N SER A 53 5.51 5.03 4.31
CA SER A 53 4.88 6.15 3.62
C SER A 53 4.52 7.32 4.53
N GLU A 54 4.12 7.06 5.77
CA GLU A 54 3.83 8.11 6.78
C GLU A 54 5.08 8.98 7.01
N ASN A 55 6.25 8.35 7.04
CA ASN A 55 7.54 9.03 7.17
C ASN A 55 7.89 9.91 5.94
N GLN A 56 7.32 9.63 4.77
CA GLN A 56 7.44 10.50 3.60
C GLN A 56 6.37 11.60 3.58
N MET A 57 5.15 11.33 4.03
CA MET A 57 4.06 12.31 4.09
C MET A 57 4.28 13.40 5.16
N GLU A 58 4.89 13.08 6.31
CA GLU A 58 5.26 14.09 7.32
C GLU A 58 6.28 15.12 6.80
N SER A 59 7.18 14.71 5.89
CA SER A 59 8.17 15.60 5.27
C SER A 59 7.55 16.62 4.30
N VAL A 60 6.37 16.32 3.75
CA VAL A 60 5.63 17.20 2.83
C VAL A 60 4.81 18.24 3.59
N SER A 61 4.38 17.94 4.83
CA SER A 61 3.59 18.87 5.66
C SER A 61 4.41 19.97 6.36
N GLN A 62 5.75 19.94 6.27
CA GLN A 62 6.64 20.90 6.93
C GLN A 62 7.24 22.00 6.02
N ASN A 63 6.83 22.10 4.74
CA ASN A 63 7.35 23.10 3.80
C ASN A 63 6.27 24.05 3.26
#